data_AF-A0A3B9INN5-F1
#
_entry.id   AF-A0A3B9INN5-F1
#
_cell.length_a   1.000
_cell.length_b   1.000
_cell.length_c   1.000
_cell.angle_alpha   90.00
_cell.angle_beta   90.00
_cell.angle_gamma   90.00
#
_symmetry.space_group_name_H-M   'P 1'
#
loop_
_entity.id
_entity.type
_entity.pdbx_description
1 polymer ?
#
loop_
_entity_poly.entity_id
_entity_poly.type
_entity_poly.pdbx_seq_one_letter_code
_entity_poly.pdbx_strand_id
1 'polypeptide(L)'
;MQARGSALNSRLENYRNLPPAERLAELARAAGLDAADQALLADPAALAVDRANGMIENVIGTFQLPMGVATNFRINGRDYLIPMVVEEPSVVAAASYMARIARSNDIGFETSSTMPIMRAQVQLLDVTDPWGARLRILAAREAIIAAANAKDAKLVSLGGGCRDIEVHVFPESRVGPMVVMHLLVDVRDAMGANTV
;
A
#
# COMPACT_ATOMS: atom_id res chain seq x y z
N MET A 1 8.59 7.50 -29.72
CA MET A 1 9.57 8.47 -29.19
C MET A 1 8.77 9.64 -28.61
N GLN A 2 8.23 9.45 -27.40
CA GLN A 2 7.49 10.50 -26.68
C GLN A 2 8.51 11.32 -25.88
N ALA A 3 8.33 12.63 -25.87
CA ALA A 3 9.21 13.56 -25.15
C ALA A 3 9.34 13.11 -23.69
N ARG A 4 10.55 12.75 -23.28
CA ARG A 4 10.88 12.56 -21.86
C ARG A 4 10.73 13.93 -21.20
N GLY A 5 9.57 14.18 -20.58
CA GLY A 5 9.45 15.25 -19.59
C GLY A 5 10.62 15.13 -18.62
N SER A 6 11.23 16.26 -18.23
CA SER A 6 12.40 16.24 -17.37
C SER A 6 12.14 15.35 -16.16
N ALA A 7 13.02 14.38 -15.90
CA ALA A 7 12.87 13.50 -14.75
C ALA A 7 12.72 14.35 -13.48
N LEU A 8 11.74 14.00 -12.63
CA LEU A 8 11.48 14.67 -11.36
C LEU A 8 12.79 14.78 -10.56
N ASN A 9 13.05 15.96 -10.00
CA ASN A 9 14.13 16.15 -9.03
C ASN A 9 13.50 16.39 -7.66
N SER A 10 13.78 15.47 -6.73
CA SER A 10 13.24 15.50 -5.37
C SER A 10 13.99 16.47 -4.46
N ARG A 11 15.11 17.05 -4.90
CA ARG A 11 15.86 18.05 -4.15
C ARG A 11 15.23 19.43 -4.36
N LEU A 12 14.51 19.90 -3.34
CA LEU A 12 13.92 21.23 -3.30
C LEU A 12 14.74 22.11 -2.35
N GLU A 13 15.50 23.05 -2.91
CA GLU A 13 16.39 23.93 -2.13
C GLU A 13 15.59 24.91 -1.27
N ASN A 14 16.01 25.10 -0.01
CA ASN A 14 15.36 25.99 0.95
C ASN A 14 13.85 25.75 1.19
N TYR A 15 13.30 24.61 0.74
CA TYR A 15 11.86 24.32 0.75
C TYR A 15 11.19 24.49 2.13
N ARG A 16 11.87 24.05 3.19
CA ARG A 16 11.37 24.17 4.57
C ARG A 16 11.15 25.62 5.03
N ASN A 17 11.87 26.57 4.44
CA ASN A 17 11.82 27.98 4.82
C ASN A 17 10.74 28.76 4.04
N LEU A 18 10.18 28.17 2.98
CA LEU A 18 9.12 28.79 2.19
C LEU A 18 7.80 28.81 2.98
N PRO A 19 6.92 29.80 2.76
CA PRO A 19 5.52 29.75 3.19
C PRO A 19 4.75 28.57 2.55
N PRO A 20 3.66 28.07 3.15
CA PRO A 20 2.92 26.92 2.63
C PRO A 20 2.44 27.05 1.17
N ALA A 21 1.95 28.22 0.76
CA ALA A 21 1.49 28.44 -0.62
C ALA A 21 2.65 28.36 -1.64
N GLU A 22 3.81 28.92 -1.29
CA GLU A 22 5.02 28.83 -2.13
C GLU A 22 5.59 27.41 -2.17
N ARG A 23 5.52 26.67 -1.05
CA ARG A 23 5.84 25.24 -1.04
C ARG A 23 4.94 24.44 -1.99
N LEU A 24 3.64 24.67 -1.95
CA LEU A 24 2.70 24.00 -2.85
C LEU A 24 2.98 24.34 -4.32
N ALA A 25 3.29 25.60 -4.63
CA ALA A 25 3.66 26.00 -5.99
C ALA A 25 4.95 25.30 -6.48
N GLU A 26 5.98 25.25 -5.63
CA GLU A 26 7.24 24.57 -5.97
C GLU A 26 7.06 23.05 -6.09
N LEU A 27 6.25 22.44 -5.22
CA LEU A 27 5.85 21.03 -5.31
C LEU A 27 5.14 20.74 -6.63
N ALA A 28 4.12 21.53 -6.98
CA ALA A 28 3.35 21.35 -8.20
C ALA A 28 4.24 21.45 -9.44
N ARG A 29 5.14 22.44 -9.48
CA ARG A 29 6.14 22.59 -10.54
C ARG A 29 7.07 21.40 -10.62
N ALA A 30 7.59 20.91 -9.50
CA ALA A 30 8.55 19.80 -9.47
C ALA A 30 7.91 18.45 -9.80
N ALA A 31 6.66 18.23 -9.38
CA ALA A 31 5.90 17.00 -9.61
C ALA A 31 5.11 17.00 -10.94
N GLY A 32 5.04 18.14 -11.63
CA GLY A 32 4.26 18.28 -12.86
C GLY A 32 2.75 18.20 -12.63
N LEU A 33 2.28 18.67 -11.46
CA LEU A 33 0.86 18.72 -11.12
C LEU A 33 0.17 19.83 -11.92
N ASP A 34 -1.06 19.57 -12.33
CA ASP A 34 -1.86 20.57 -13.03
C ASP A 34 -2.54 21.56 -12.07
N ALA A 35 -3.26 22.52 -12.64
CA ALA A 35 -3.96 23.54 -11.85
C ALA A 35 -5.11 22.95 -11.01
N ALA A 36 -5.71 21.83 -11.42
CA ALA A 36 -6.77 21.18 -10.68
C ALA A 36 -6.20 20.44 -9.45
N ASP A 37 -5.10 19.74 -9.62
CA ASP A 37 -4.36 19.11 -8.51
C ASP A 37 -3.88 20.15 -7.49
N GLN A 38 -3.32 21.26 -7.96
CA GLN A 38 -2.86 22.34 -7.09
C GLN A 38 -4.03 22.99 -6.33
N ALA A 39 -5.17 23.21 -7.00
CA ALA A 39 -6.36 23.73 -6.35
C ALA A 39 -6.91 22.77 -5.28
N LEU A 40 -6.91 21.46 -5.57
CA LEU A 40 -7.35 20.43 -4.61
C LEU A 40 -6.45 20.39 -3.37
N LEU A 41 -5.13 20.46 -3.53
CA LEU A 41 -4.18 20.47 -2.41
C LEU A 41 -4.24 21.76 -1.58
N ALA A 42 -4.69 22.87 -2.17
CA ALA A 42 -4.89 24.13 -1.47
C ALA A 42 -6.22 24.20 -0.71
N ASP A 43 -7.18 23.34 -1.05
CA ASP A 43 -8.52 23.35 -0.47
C ASP A 43 -8.58 22.61 0.88
N PRO A 44 -8.85 23.29 2.01
CA PRO A 44 -9.03 22.62 3.29
C PRO A 44 -10.22 21.62 3.29
N ALA A 45 -11.18 21.77 2.36
CA ALA A 45 -12.34 20.90 2.19
C ALA A 45 -12.18 19.90 1.02
N ALA A 46 -10.94 19.57 0.64
CA ALA A 46 -10.64 18.64 -0.45
C ALA A 46 -11.39 17.29 -0.37
N LEU A 47 -11.72 16.83 0.84
CA LEU A 47 -12.65 15.73 1.06
C LEU A 47 -14.05 16.25 1.40
N ALA A 48 -14.95 16.22 0.42
CA ALA A 48 -16.34 16.59 0.62
C ALA A 48 -17.04 15.69 1.65
N VAL A 49 -17.88 16.26 2.51
CA VAL A 49 -18.58 15.55 3.59
C VAL A 49 -19.47 14.42 3.04
N ASP A 50 -20.14 14.63 1.90
CA ASP A 50 -20.95 13.57 1.27
C ASP A 50 -20.11 12.35 0.87
N ARG A 51 -18.88 12.58 0.41
CA ARG A 51 -17.94 11.49 0.11
C ARG A 51 -17.48 10.82 1.40
N ALA A 52 -17.14 11.59 2.44
CA ALA A 52 -16.76 11.05 3.74
C ALA A 52 -17.88 10.18 4.35
N ASN A 53 -19.13 10.61 4.23
CA ASN A 53 -20.32 9.87 4.68
C ASN A 53 -20.53 8.54 3.93
N GLY A 54 -20.00 8.41 2.71
CA GLY A 54 -19.98 7.15 1.97
C GLY A 54 -18.78 6.25 2.31
N MET A 55 -17.80 6.74 3.09
CA MET A 55 -16.60 5.98 3.44
C MET A 55 -16.72 5.23 4.78
N ILE A 56 -17.37 5.84 5.78
CA ILE A 56 -17.56 5.28 7.12
C ILE A 56 -18.94 5.64 7.69
N GLU A 57 -19.33 5.01 8.79
CA GLU A 57 -20.62 5.25 9.45
C GLU A 57 -20.63 6.50 10.35
N ASN A 58 -21.82 7.07 10.58
CA ASN A 58 -22.08 8.13 11.56
C ASN A 58 -21.23 9.41 11.39
N VAL A 59 -20.96 9.82 10.15
CA VAL A 59 -20.16 11.02 9.86
C VAL A 59 -20.88 12.29 10.29
N ILE A 60 -20.19 13.11 11.09
CA ILE A 60 -20.64 14.46 11.48
C ILE A 60 -19.73 15.58 10.94
N GLY A 61 -18.65 15.22 10.25
CA GLY A 61 -17.66 16.16 9.71
C GLY A 61 -16.35 15.47 9.33
N THR A 62 -15.33 16.28 9.04
CA THR A 62 -13.97 15.82 8.68
C THR A 62 -12.95 16.30 9.70
N PHE A 63 -11.87 15.52 9.88
CA PHE A 63 -10.74 15.89 10.73
C PHE A 63 -9.48 16.10 9.87
N GLN A 64 -8.72 17.16 10.18
CA GLN A 64 -7.51 17.50 9.44
C GLN A 64 -6.25 17.19 10.26
N LEU A 65 -5.25 16.64 9.58
CA LEU A 65 -3.88 16.52 10.08
C LEU A 65 -2.94 17.33 9.18
N PRO A 66 -1.83 17.87 9.72
CA PRO A 66 -0.84 18.55 8.90
C PRO A 66 -0.31 17.62 7.79
N MET A 67 -0.32 18.12 6.55
CA MET A 67 0.28 17.46 5.41
C MET A 67 1.59 18.16 5.01
N GLY A 68 2.68 17.42 5.05
CA GLY A 68 3.99 17.83 4.56
C GLY A 68 4.46 16.96 3.40
N VAL A 69 5.56 17.37 2.76
CA VAL A 69 6.24 16.56 1.75
C VAL A 69 7.69 16.44 2.14
N ALA A 70 8.16 15.20 2.30
CA ALA A 70 9.57 14.93 2.50
C ALA A 70 10.31 14.91 1.15
N THR A 71 11.44 15.59 1.13
CA THR A 71 12.25 15.83 -0.08
C THR A 71 13.49 14.93 -0.07
N ASN A 72 14.24 14.94 -1.17
CA ASN A 72 15.52 14.25 -1.34
C ASN A 72 15.44 12.71 -1.40
N PHE A 73 14.28 12.08 -1.56
CA PHE A 73 14.26 10.62 -1.69
C PHE A 73 14.73 10.20 -3.09
N ARG A 74 15.76 9.35 -3.15
CA ARG A 74 16.11 8.57 -4.35
C ARG A 74 15.98 7.10 -4.01
N ILE A 75 15.16 6.37 -4.74
CA ILE A 75 14.93 4.95 -4.54
C ILE A 75 15.17 4.24 -5.87
N ASN A 76 16.09 3.28 -5.89
CA ASN A 76 16.49 2.54 -7.10
C ASN A 76 16.84 3.49 -8.27
N GLY A 77 17.59 4.56 -7.97
CA GLY A 77 18.03 5.53 -8.95
C GLY A 77 16.95 6.55 -9.40
N ARG A 78 15.72 6.45 -8.91
CA ARG A 78 14.60 7.36 -9.24
C ARG A 78 14.26 8.28 -8.08
N ASP A 79 13.98 9.54 -8.39
CA ASP A 79 13.63 10.55 -7.40
C ASP A 79 12.13 10.51 -7.07
N TYR A 80 11.80 10.73 -5.80
CA TYR A 80 10.44 10.76 -5.28
C TYR A 80 10.24 11.93 -4.31
N LEU A 81 9.07 12.55 -4.36
CA LEU A 81 8.56 13.44 -3.32
C LEU A 81 7.54 12.65 -2.50
N ILE A 82 7.75 12.56 -1.18
CA ILE A 82 6.98 11.66 -0.31
C ILE A 82 5.97 12.48 0.50
N PRO A 83 4.66 12.40 0.21
CA PRO A 83 3.65 13.04 1.05
C PRO A 83 3.59 12.37 2.42
N MET A 84 3.48 13.16 3.48
CA MET A 84 3.39 12.71 4.86
C MET A 84 2.29 13.46 5.58
N VAL A 85 1.39 12.74 6.25
CA VAL A 85 0.30 13.32 7.06
C VAL A 85 0.53 12.90 8.51
N VAL A 86 0.95 13.84 9.37
CA VAL A 86 1.37 13.58 10.75
C VAL A 86 1.35 14.87 11.58
N GLU A 87 1.00 14.78 12.85
CA GLU A 87 0.96 15.91 13.80
C GLU A 87 2.31 16.17 14.48
N GLU A 88 3.17 15.16 14.55
CA GLU A 88 4.42 15.21 15.31
C GLU A 88 5.47 16.13 14.63
N PRO A 89 6.02 17.12 15.37
CA PRO A 89 7.09 17.97 14.86
C PRO A 89 8.34 17.17 14.47
N SER A 90 9.15 17.74 13.60
CA SER A 90 10.46 17.19 13.16
C SER A 90 10.43 15.89 12.35
N VAL A 91 9.34 15.11 12.30
CA VAL A 91 9.26 13.85 11.53
C VAL A 91 9.60 14.07 10.05
N VAL A 92 8.91 15.00 9.39
CA VAL A 92 9.12 15.31 7.95
C VAL A 92 10.52 15.90 7.71
N ALA A 93 11.01 16.72 8.65
CA ALA A 93 12.32 17.35 8.56
C ALA A 93 13.46 16.31 8.69
N ALA A 94 13.33 15.38 9.64
CA ALA A 94 14.27 14.29 9.85
C ALA A 94 14.31 13.35 8.63
N ALA A 95 13.14 12.95 8.11
CA ALA A 95 13.05 12.13 6.90
C ALA A 95 13.76 12.80 5.71
N SER A 96 13.49 14.09 5.47
CA SER A 96 14.09 14.85 4.38
C SER A 96 15.61 15.01 4.52
N TYR A 97 16.08 15.24 5.75
CA TYR A 97 17.50 15.42 6.05
C TYR A 97 18.27 14.09 5.90
N MET A 98 17.74 12.99 6.42
CA MET A 98 18.34 11.66 6.26
C MET A 98 18.35 11.22 4.79
N ALA A 99 17.27 11.47 4.04
CA ALA A 99 17.22 11.20 2.61
C ALA A 99 18.30 11.99 1.86
N ARG A 100 18.53 13.27 2.22
CA ARG A 100 19.63 14.07 1.66
C ARG A 100 21.00 13.44 1.94
N ILE A 101 21.23 12.94 3.15
CA ILE A 101 22.48 12.25 3.50
C ILE A 101 22.63 10.96 2.68
N ALA A 102 21.59 10.12 2.60
CA ALA A 102 21.61 8.89 1.83
C ALA A 102 21.92 9.11 0.34
N ARG A 103 21.47 10.23 -0.23
CA ARG A 103 21.80 10.64 -1.60
C ARG A 103 23.27 11.02 -1.82
N SER A 104 24.06 11.28 -0.77
CA SER A 104 25.43 11.80 -0.91
C SER A 104 26.35 10.86 -1.70
N ASN A 105 26.02 9.58 -1.75
CA ASN A 105 26.74 8.56 -2.52
C ASN A 105 26.17 8.38 -3.94
N ASP A 106 25.35 9.33 -4.42
CA ASP A 106 24.61 9.31 -5.70
C ASP A 106 23.60 8.16 -5.91
N ILE A 107 23.58 7.16 -5.04
CA ILE A 107 22.70 5.98 -5.14
C ILE A 107 21.35 6.24 -4.43
N GLY A 108 21.39 6.84 -3.23
CA GLY A 108 20.22 6.92 -2.35
C GLY A 108 19.90 5.59 -1.69
N PHE A 109 18.63 5.18 -1.75
CA PHE A 109 18.16 3.92 -1.20
C PHE A 109 18.04 2.86 -2.30
N GLU A 110 18.46 1.64 -1.98
CA GLU A 110 18.20 0.44 -2.79
C GLU A 110 17.13 -0.41 -2.11
N THR A 111 16.14 -0.83 -2.89
CA THR A 111 14.98 -1.58 -2.38
C THR A 111 14.56 -2.67 -3.36
N SER A 112 14.03 -3.75 -2.81
CA SER A 112 13.33 -4.80 -3.54
C SER A 112 12.13 -5.26 -2.72
N SER A 113 11.19 -5.93 -3.36
CA SER A 113 10.01 -6.50 -2.71
C SER A 113 9.75 -7.91 -3.22
N THR A 114 9.09 -8.70 -2.38
CA THR A 114 8.49 -9.97 -2.82
C THR A 114 7.30 -9.70 -3.74
N MET A 115 6.71 -10.76 -4.29
CA MET A 115 5.38 -10.67 -4.90
C MET A 115 4.33 -10.18 -3.89
N PRO A 116 3.27 -9.49 -4.34
CA PRO A 116 2.18 -9.01 -3.49
C PRO A 116 1.24 -10.16 -3.11
N ILE A 117 1.76 -11.12 -2.33
CA ILE A 117 1.03 -12.31 -1.89
C ILE A 117 0.39 -12.06 -0.53
N MET A 118 -0.93 -12.09 -0.50
CA MET A 118 -1.74 -12.03 0.70
C MET A 118 -2.19 -13.44 1.12
N ARG A 119 -2.44 -13.62 2.42
CA ARG A 119 -2.89 -14.89 3.01
C ARG A 119 -4.36 -14.77 3.40
N ALA A 120 -5.22 -15.58 2.79
CA ALA A 120 -6.61 -15.74 3.20
C ALA A 120 -6.76 -17.00 4.05
N GLN A 121 -7.27 -16.88 5.27
CA GLN A 121 -7.38 -18.01 6.19
C GLN A 121 -8.79 -18.60 6.15
N VAL A 122 -8.88 -19.92 5.94
CA VAL A 122 -10.10 -20.71 6.14
C VAL A 122 -9.86 -21.63 7.32
N GLN A 123 -10.56 -21.37 8.44
CA GLN A 123 -10.48 -22.16 9.65
C GLN A 123 -11.52 -23.27 9.66
N LEU A 124 -11.07 -24.50 9.88
CA LEU A 124 -11.91 -25.66 10.09
C LEU A 124 -11.82 -26.08 11.56
N LEU A 125 -12.98 -26.20 12.18
CA LEU A 125 -13.17 -26.72 13.54
C LEU A 125 -13.84 -28.10 13.49
N ASP A 126 -13.94 -28.76 14.64
CA ASP A 126 -14.60 -30.07 14.80
C ASP A 126 -14.04 -31.15 13.86
N VAL A 127 -12.74 -31.07 13.53
CA VAL A 127 -12.04 -32.02 12.68
C VAL A 127 -11.47 -33.16 13.53
N THR A 128 -12.03 -34.36 13.39
CA THR A 128 -11.64 -35.54 14.19
C THR A 128 -10.23 -36.05 13.88
N ASP A 129 -9.79 -35.95 12.61
CA ASP A 129 -8.43 -36.26 12.16
C ASP A 129 -7.83 -35.03 11.42
N PRO A 130 -7.22 -34.09 12.16
CA PRO A 130 -6.73 -32.84 11.58
C PRO A 130 -5.52 -33.05 10.65
N TRP A 131 -4.70 -34.06 10.92
CA TRP A 131 -3.54 -34.39 10.08
C TRP A 131 -3.96 -35.05 8.77
N GLY A 132 -4.92 -35.97 8.80
CA GLY A 132 -5.51 -36.53 7.59
C GLY A 132 -6.32 -35.51 6.80
N ALA A 133 -7.02 -34.58 7.46
CA ALA A 133 -7.67 -33.45 6.79
C ALA A 133 -6.65 -32.56 6.06
N ARG A 134 -5.51 -32.24 6.69
CA ARG A 134 -4.41 -31.51 6.04
C ARG A 134 -3.94 -32.20 4.76
N LEU A 135 -3.68 -33.50 4.80
CA LEU A 135 -3.23 -34.25 3.62
C LEU A 135 -4.28 -34.25 2.51
N ARG A 136 -5.57 -34.39 2.86
CA ARG A 136 -6.66 -34.32 1.87
C ARG A 136 -6.80 -32.96 1.22
N ILE A 137 -6.67 -31.87 1.99
CA ILE A 137 -6.71 -30.50 1.46
C ILE A 137 -5.54 -30.27 0.51
N LEU A 138 -4.32 -30.67 0.90
CA LEU A 138 -3.14 -30.54 0.04
C LEU A 138 -3.24 -31.39 -1.24
N ALA A 139 -3.84 -32.58 -1.15
CA ALA A 139 -4.11 -33.41 -2.34
C ALA A 139 -5.14 -32.76 -3.29
N ALA A 140 -6.03 -31.91 -2.76
CA ALA A 140 -7.03 -31.15 -3.53
C ALA A 140 -6.55 -29.75 -3.96
N ARG A 141 -5.25 -29.43 -3.80
CA ARG A 141 -4.65 -28.11 -4.07
C ARG A 141 -5.13 -27.46 -5.37
N GLU A 142 -4.97 -28.16 -6.50
CA GLU A 142 -5.30 -27.59 -7.81
C GLU A 142 -6.79 -27.27 -7.96
N ALA A 143 -7.66 -28.13 -7.43
CA ALA A 143 -9.10 -27.91 -7.47
C ALA A 143 -9.50 -26.70 -6.60
N ILE A 144 -8.88 -26.52 -5.44
CA ILE A 144 -9.11 -25.38 -4.55
C ILE A 144 -8.63 -24.09 -5.20
N ILE A 145 -7.43 -24.08 -5.77
CA ILE A 145 -6.87 -22.91 -6.48
C ILE A 145 -7.75 -22.53 -7.67
N ALA A 146 -8.19 -23.51 -8.47
CA ALA A 146 -9.10 -23.28 -9.59
C ALA A 146 -10.44 -22.70 -9.12
N ALA A 147 -11.01 -23.24 -8.04
CA ALA A 147 -12.26 -22.75 -7.46
C ALA A 147 -12.14 -21.32 -6.93
N ALA A 148 -11.02 -20.97 -6.28
CA ALA A 148 -10.74 -19.61 -5.81
C ALA A 148 -10.60 -18.64 -6.99
N ASN A 149 -9.81 -18.99 -8.01
CA ASN A 149 -9.59 -18.15 -9.19
C ASN A 149 -10.84 -17.97 -10.07
N ALA A 150 -11.80 -18.88 -10.00
CA ALA A 150 -13.08 -18.73 -10.69
C ALA A 150 -13.97 -17.60 -10.10
N LYS A 151 -13.66 -17.09 -8.90
CA LYS A 151 -14.45 -16.04 -8.23
C LYS A 151 -14.11 -14.63 -8.68
N ASP A 152 -12.87 -14.38 -9.11
CA ASP A 152 -12.44 -13.06 -9.59
C ASP A 152 -11.68 -13.19 -10.93
N ALA A 153 -12.46 -13.29 -12.01
CA ALA A 153 -11.93 -13.35 -13.36
C ALA A 153 -11.13 -12.08 -13.74
N LYS A 154 -11.45 -10.92 -13.12
CA LYS A 154 -10.74 -9.67 -13.40
C LYS A 154 -9.34 -9.71 -12.82
N LEU A 155 -9.17 -10.10 -11.55
CA LEU A 155 -7.85 -10.24 -10.93
C LEU A 155 -6.98 -11.23 -11.70
N VAL A 156 -7.53 -12.38 -12.09
CA VAL A 156 -6.81 -13.37 -12.91
C VAL A 156 -6.40 -12.77 -14.26
N SER A 157 -7.28 -12.01 -14.92
CA SER A 157 -6.96 -11.35 -16.20
C SER A 157 -5.85 -10.30 -16.09
N LEU A 158 -5.71 -9.66 -14.93
CA LEU A 158 -4.61 -8.73 -14.61
C LEU A 158 -3.31 -9.47 -14.24
N GLY A 159 -3.34 -10.80 -14.35
CA GLY A 159 -2.23 -11.69 -14.05
C GLY A 159 -2.08 -11.97 -12.57
N GLY A 160 -3.04 -11.66 -11.69
CA GLY A 160 -3.05 -11.99 -10.27
C GLY A 160 -3.68 -13.35 -9.96
N GLY A 161 -4.27 -13.49 -8.77
CA GLY A 161 -5.07 -14.66 -8.36
C GLY A 161 -4.37 -15.57 -7.33
N CYS A 162 -5.09 -16.59 -6.88
CA CYS A 162 -4.59 -17.64 -6.01
C CYS A 162 -3.45 -18.41 -6.71
N ARG A 163 -2.31 -18.50 -6.03
CA ARG A 163 -1.05 -19.12 -6.50
C ARG A 163 -0.79 -20.46 -5.85
N ASP A 164 -1.17 -20.57 -4.59
CA ASP A 164 -0.87 -21.72 -3.76
C ASP A 164 -1.87 -21.82 -2.60
N ILE A 165 -1.79 -22.95 -1.90
CA ILE A 165 -2.32 -23.10 -0.56
C ILE A 165 -1.25 -23.58 0.42
N GLU A 166 -1.37 -23.18 1.67
CA GLU A 166 -0.68 -23.81 2.80
C GLU A 166 -1.72 -24.35 3.78
N VAL A 167 -1.36 -25.36 4.57
CA VAL A 167 -2.27 -25.91 5.59
C VAL A 167 -1.52 -26.14 6.89
N HIS A 168 -2.01 -25.46 7.93
CA HIS A 168 -1.47 -25.50 9.29
C HIS A 168 -2.42 -26.26 10.20
N VAL A 169 -1.86 -27.09 11.08
CA VAL A 169 -2.62 -27.88 12.05
C VAL A 169 -2.27 -27.40 13.45
N PHE A 170 -3.29 -27.07 14.22
CA PHE A 170 -3.19 -26.77 15.65
C PHE A 170 -3.91 -27.90 16.39
N PRO A 171 -3.19 -28.98 16.77
CA PRO A 171 -3.82 -30.20 17.26
C PRO A 171 -4.47 -30.02 18.63
N GLU A 172 -4.01 -29.03 19.40
CA GLU A 172 -4.50 -28.73 20.74
C GLU A 172 -4.84 -27.24 20.84
N SER A 173 -6.07 -26.94 21.26
CA SER A 173 -6.51 -25.59 21.59
C SER A 173 -7.66 -25.66 22.60
N ARG A 174 -8.04 -24.52 23.18
CA ARG A 174 -9.16 -24.43 24.14
C ARG A 174 -10.52 -24.78 23.54
N VAL A 175 -10.65 -24.74 22.22
CA VAL A 175 -11.89 -25.06 21.50
C VAL A 175 -11.76 -26.33 20.64
N GLY A 176 -10.77 -27.18 20.95
CA GLY A 176 -10.47 -28.40 20.19
C GLY A 176 -9.45 -28.20 19.07
N PRO A 177 -9.13 -29.26 18.29
CA PRO A 177 -8.19 -29.18 17.19
C PRO A 177 -8.68 -28.26 16.08
N MET A 178 -7.76 -27.53 15.45
CA MET A 178 -8.05 -26.65 14.31
C MET A 178 -7.17 -27.03 13.11
N VAL A 179 -7.75 -26.93 11.92
CA VAL A 179 -7.01 -26.93 10.66
C VAL A 179 -7.22 -25.59 9.98
N VAL A 180 -6.15 -24.88 9.66
CA VAL A 180 -6.21 -23.56 9.02
C VAL A 180 -5.55 -23.66 7.66
N MET A 181 -6.35 -23.53 6.61
CA MET A 181 -5.85 -23.41 5.24
C MET A 181 -5.57 -21.94 4.93
N HIS A 182 -4.43 -21.65 4.34
CA HIS A 182 -4.12 -20.36 3.74
C HIS A 182 -4.25 -20.46 2.23
N LEU A 183 -5.05 -19.59 1.61
CA LEU A 183 -4.90 -19.27 0.19
C LEU A 183 -3.79 -18.24 0.05
N LEU A 184 -2.81 -18.49 -0.82
CA LEU A 184 -1.76 -17.53 -1.16
C LEU A 184 -2.17 -16.79 -2.43
N VAL A 185 -2.60 -15.54 -2.30
CA VAL A 185 -3.26 -14.79 -3.38
C VAL A 185 -2.39 -13.62 -3.81
N ASP A 186 -2.08 -13.54 -5.10
CA ASP A 186 -1.45 -12.40 -5.73
C ASP A 186 -2.48 -11.31 -6.02
N VAL A 187 -2.45 -10.24 -5.22
CA VAL A 187 -3.47 -9.19 -5.22
C VAL A 187 -3.12 -7.99 -6.09
N ARG A 188 -2.02 -8.07 -6.86
CA ARG A 188 -1.55 -7.02 -7.75
C ARG A 188 -1.37 -5.70 -6.98
N ASP A 189 -2.01 -4.63 -7.44
CA ASP A 189 -1.87 -3.29 -6.87
C ASP A 189 -2.87 -3.00 -5.73
N ALA A 190 -3.71 -3.97 -5.35
CA ALA A 190 -4.63 -3.83 -4.22
C ALA A 190 -3.97 -4.22 -2.90
N MET A 191 -4.46 -3.67 -1.78
CA MET A 191 -4.11 -4.18 -0.45
C MET A 191 -4.59 -5.63 -0.26
N GLY A 192 -5.72 -6.00 -0.88
CA GLY A 192 -6.17 -7.39 -0.98
C GLY A 192 -7.20 -7.85 0.03
N ALA A 193 -7.57 -7.06 1.05
CA ALA A 193 -8.48 -7.51 2.12
C ALA A 193 -9.86 -8.00 1.62
N ASN A 194 -10.47 -7.31 0.65
CA ASN A 194 -11.74 -7.72 0.03
C ASN A 194 -11.55 -8.71 -1.14
N THR A 195 -10.31 -8.93 -1.55
CA THR A 195 -9.94 -9.74 -2.71
C THR A 195 -9.66 -11.19 -2.33
N VAL A 196 -9.09 -11.40 -1.13
CA VAL A 196 -8.67 -12.73 -0.64
C VAL A 196 -9.79 -13.52 0.00
#